data_AF-A0A7S1FC27-F1
#
_entry.id   AF-A0A7S1FC27-F1
#
_cell.length_a   1.000
_cell.length_b   1.000
_cell.length_c   1.000
_cell.angle_alpha   90.00
_cell.angle_beta   90.00
_cell.angle_gamma   90.00
#
_symmetry.space_group_name_H-M   'P 1'
#
loop_
_entity.id
_entity.type
_entity.pdbx_description
1 polymer ?
#
loop_
_entity_poly.entity_id
_entity_poly.type
_entity_poly.pdbx_seq_one_letter_code
_entity_poly.pdbx_strand_id
1 'polypeptide(L)'
;VVHCREPVDSPGSVETLLDTSELARETEAGFADVIACKVSDDNAVLAFIVDVTGDESYELRFRHLRGGIWNVRIPNVRSVEFTGHGNGQSGVGVLAVQMHRETRRASRVSYLCVGASHVEETELWEDDNAAAYLEVFRTKNRRFVLLSSNTKETSELRVVRCGTSEAPAKIRPVVNKLLNRKEGVEYFAEHREGFFYVVSNHQRPDFAVYLLSEDQLDEVAGWPQLELFFRPQGGLHVTDVDLLADSLVLYGNEAAAPRICVV
;
A
#
# COMPACT_ATOMS: atom_id res chain seq x y z
N VAL A 1 -11.39 17.85 5.26
CA VAL A 1 -10.93 16.96 6.34
C VAL A 1 -9.67 17.59 6.95
N VAL A 2 -9.40 17.40 8.23
CA VAL A 2 -8.15 17.84 8.85
C VAL A 2 -7.44 16.62 9.42
N HIS A 3 -6.23 16.35 8.92
CA HIS A 3 -5.36 15.28 9.41
C HIS A 3 -4.46 15.85 10.51
N CYS A 4 -4.53 15.25 11.69
CA CYS A 4 -3.74 15.67 12.85
C CYS A 4 -2.98 14.48 13.44
N ARG A 5 -1.94 14.77 14.21
CA ARG A 5 -1.28 13.80 15.10
C ARG A 5 -1.01 14.43 16.45
N GLU A 6 -0.75 13.60 17.45
CA GLU A 6 -0.17 14.02 18.72
C GLU A 6 0.86 12.99 19.20
N PRO A 7 1.90 13.40 19.96
CA PRO A 7 2.80 12.47 20.60
C PRO A 7 2.08 11.65 21.68
N VAL A 8 2.35 10.34 21.74
CA VAL A 8 1.76 9.44 22.74
C VAL A 8 2.15 9.83 24.17
N ASP A 9 3.38 10.32 24.35
CA ASP A 9 3.96 10.75 25.62
C ASP A 9 3.62 12.19 26.02
N SER A 10 2.95 12.95 25.14
CA SER A 10 2.48 14.32 25.41
C SER A 10 1.08 14.59 24.84
N PRO A 11 0.03 13.94 25.39
CA PRO A 11 -1.35 14.14 24.93
C PRO A 11 -1.79 15.61 25.01
N GLY A 12 -2.56 16.06 24.03
CA GLY A 12 -3.04 17.44 23.91
C GLY A 12 -2.11 18.37 23.11
N SER A 13 -0.90 17.92 22.77
CA SER A 13 0.02 18.63 21.86
C SER A 13 -0.29 18.28 20.40
N VAL A 14 -1.52 18.58 19.97
CA VAL A 14 -2.02 18.24 18.63
C VAL A 14 -1.33 19.10 17.57
N GLU A 15 -0.79 18.44 16.54
CA GLU A 15 -0.18 19.04 15.35
C GLU A 15 -1.06 18.76 14.13
N THR A 16 -1.40 19.80 13.36
CA THR A 16 -2.07 19.65 12.06
C THR A 16 -1.04 19.24 10.99
N LEU A 17 -1.25 18.08 10.37
CA LEU A 17 -0.42 17.58 9.27
C LEU A 17 -0.88 18.15 7.92
N LEU A 18 -2.19 18.14 7.69
CA LEU A 18 -2.81 18.55 6.45
C LEU A 18 -4.24 19.02 6.69
N ASP A 19 -4.56 20.24 6.28
CA ASP A 19 -5.93 20.76 6.22
C ASP A 19 -6.37 20.85 4.76
N THR A 20 -7.33 20.00 4.36
CA THR A 20 -7.85 19.98 2.99
C THR A 20 -8.56 21.29 2.62
N SER A 21 -9.17 21.98 3.59
CA SER A 21 -9.87 23.24 3.35
C SER A 21 -8.92 24.41 3.18
N GLU A 22 -7.76 24.40 3.82
CA GLU A 22 -6.67 25.33 3.50
C GLU A 22 -6.10 25.05 2.12
N LEU A 23 -5.84 23.78 1.80
CA LEU A 23 -5.34 23.38 0.49
C LEU A 23 -6.29 23.81 -0.65
N ALA A 24 -7.60 23.64 -0.46
CA ALA A 24 -8.61 24.09 -1.42
C ALA A 24 -8.60 25.62 -1.59
N ARG A 25 -8.34 26.40 -0.54
CA ARG A 25 -8.24 27.87 -0.63
C ARG A 25 -6.99 28.34 -1.36
N GLU A 26 -5.93 27.52 -1.42
CA GLU A 26 -4.71 27.79 -2.16
C GLU A 26 -4.85 27.49 -3.68
N THR A 27 -5.92 26.82 -4.10
CA THR A 27 -6.13 26.42 -5.50
C THR A 27 -7.08 27.38 -6.20
N GLU A 28 -6.91 27.54 -7.51
CA GLU A 28 -7.79 28.38 -8.33
C GLU A 28 -9.24 27.86 -8.36
N ALA A 29 -9.40 26.53 -8.32
CA ALA A 29 -10.70 25.88 -8.37
C ALA A 29 -11.48 25.95 -7.04
N GLY A 30 -10.83 26.33 -5.93
CA GLY A 30 -11.45 26.23 -4.61
C GLY A 30 -11.71 24.76 -4.19
N PHE A 31 -11.00 23.81 -4.80
CA PHE A 31 -11.21 22.37 -4.65
C PHE A 31 -9.92 21.67 -4.22
N ALA A 32 -10.07 20.68 -3.35
CA ALA A 32 -9.03 19.72 -3.03
C ALA A 32 -9.67 18.40 -2.54
N ASP A 33 -9.32 17.29 -3.15
CA ASP A 33 -9.65 15.94 -2.69
C ASP A 33 -8.36 15.17 -2.39
N VAL A 34 -8.23 14.68 -1.15
CA VAL A 34 -7.04 14.00 -0.66
C VAL A 34 -7.38 12.53 -0.43
N ILE A 35 -6.78 11.66 -1.26
CA ILE A 35 -7.08 10.21 -1.24
C ILE A 35 -6.06 9.38 -0.47
N ALA A 36 -4.89 9.96 -0.15
CA ALA A 36 -3.88 9.31 0.67
C ALA A 36 -3.12 10.34 1.50
N CYS A 37 -2.79 9.97 2.75
CA CYS A 37 -2.04 10.78 3.70
C CYS A 37 -1.19 9.83 4.55
N LYS A 38 0.11 9.78 4.30
CA LYS A 38 1.06 8.80 4.86
C LYS A 38 2.25 9.54 5.47
N VAL A 39 2.73 9.07 6.63
CA VAL A 39 3.90 9.66 7.32
C VAL A 39 5.06 8.67 7.29
N SER A 40 6.27 9.18 7.04
CA SER A 40 7.50 8.39 7.06
C SER A 40 7.78 7.80 8.45
N ASP A 41 8.57 6.72 8.50
CA ASP A 41 8.86 6.00 9.75
C ASP A 41 9.53 6.88 10.82
N ASP A 42 10.37 7.82 10.39
CA ASP A 42 11.05 8.79 11.25
C ASP A 42 10.16 9.99 11.64
N ASN A 43 8.89 10.00 11.22
CA ASN A 43 7.90 11.05 11.48
C ASN A 43 8.28 12.43 10.93
N ALA A 44 9.18 12.51 9.94
CA ALA A 44 9.70 13.76 9.40
C ALA A 44 9.08 14.17 8.07
N VAL A 45 8.51 13.25 7.29
CA VAL A 45 7.97 13.54 5.95
C VAL A 45 6.53 13.04 5.86
N LEU A 46 5.65 13.90 5.36
CA LEU A 46 4.29 13.59 4.95
C LEU A 46 4.27 13.40 3.43
N ALA A 47 3.76 12.28 2.96
CA ALA A 47 3.38 12.05 1.57
C ALA A 47 1.86 12.08 1.47
N PHE A 48 1.31 12.84 0.52
CA PHE A 48 -0.13 12.89 0.31
C PHE A 48 -0.46 12.97 -1.18
N ILE A 49 -1.57 12.33 -1.56
CA ILE A 49 -2.06 12.34 -2.94
C ILE A 49 -3.30 13.21 -3.00
N VAL A 50 -3.28 14.21 -3.89
CA VAL A 50 -4.35 15.20 -3.99
C VAL A 50 -4.76 15.47 -5.44
N ASP A 51 -6.06 15.62 -5.66
CA ASP A 51 -6.66 16.25 -6.83
C ASP A 51 -7.11 17.67 -6.44
N VAL A 52 -6.67 18.68 -7.18
CA VAL A 52 -7.00 20.10 -6.92
C VAL A 52 -7.94 20.70 -7.96
N THR A 53 -8.35 19.90 -8.95
CA THR A 53 -9.19 20.30 -10.08
C THR A 53 -10.56 19.62 -10.07
N GLY A 54 -10.66 18.45 -9.43
CA GLY A 54 -11.89 17.65 -9.34
C GLY A 54 -12.12 16.75 -10.56
N ASP A 55 -11.09 16.53 -11.39
CA ASP A 55 -11.15 15.69 -12.60
C ASP A 55 -10.44 14.34 -12.41
N GLU A 56 -10.14 13.99 -11.16
CA GLU A 56 -9.40 12.80 -10.73
C GLU A 56 -7.95 12.76 -11.24
N SER A 57 -7.39 13.91 -11.63
CA SER A 57 -5.97 14.05 -11.96
C SER A 57 -5.13 14.25 -10.70
N TYR A 58 -4.91 13.15 -9.99
CA TYR A 58 -4.17 13.15 -8.73
C TYR A 58 -2.66 13.36 -8.89
N GLU A 59 -2.07 14.17 -8.02
CA GLU A 59 -0.62 14.29 -7.86
C GLU A 59 -0.17 13.91 -6.45
N LEU A 60 0.98 13.23 -6.38
CA LEU A 60 1.68 12.95 -5.14
C LEU A 60 2.55 14.15 -4.77
N ARG A 61 2.34 14.66 -3.56
CA ARG A 61 3.09 15.76 -2.96
C ARG A 61 3.74 15.33 -1.65
N PHE A 62 4.77 16.06 -1.25
CA PHE A 62 5.50 15.83 -0.02
C PHE A 62 5.60 17.10 0.82
N ARG A 63 5.60 16.95 2.15
CA ARG A 63 5.83 18.03 3.11
C ARG A 63 6.78 17.54 4.20
N HIS A 64 7.82 18.31 4.49
CA HIS A 64 8.68 18.03 5.64
C HIS A 64 8.06 18.62 6.91
N LEU A 65 7.79 17.77 7.90
CA LEU A 65 7.04 18.10 9.12
C LEU A 65 7.90 18.77 10.19
N ARG A 66 9.24 18.66 10.10
CA ARG A 66 10.18 19.28 11.06
C ARG A 66 10.84 20.55 10.53
N GLY A 67 10.28 21.16 9.49
CA GLY A 67 10.79 22.38 8.84
C GLY A 67 11.58 22.13 7.55
N GLY A 68 11.72 23.15 6.70
CA GLY A 68 12.25 22.99 5.34
C GLY A 68 11.14 22.81 4.30
N ILE A 69 11.44 23.19 3.06
CA ILE A 69 10.47 23.22 1.97
C ILE A 69 10.75 22.04 1.03
N TRP A 70 9.76 21.17 0.84
CA TRP A 70 9.78 20.14 -0.19
C TRP A 70 8.81 20.57 -1.29
N ASN A 71 9.35 20.88 -2.48
CA ASN A 71 8.58 21.37 -3.62
C ASN A 71 8.36 20.30 -4.69
N VAL A 72 8.37 19.03 -4.28
CA VAL A 72 8.22 17.90 -5.18
C VAL A 72 6.74 17.63 -5.42
N ARG A 73 6.37 17.53 -6.71
CA ARG A 73 5.06 17.11 -7.18
C ARG A 73 5.23 16.08 -8.27
N ILE A 74 4.49 14.99 -8.18
CA ILE A 74 4.58 13.87 -9.11
C ILE A 74 3.17 13.62 -9.64
N PRO A 75 2.89 13.94 -10.92
CA PRO A 75 1.55 13.84 -11.46
C PRO A 75 1.14 12.38 -11.70
N ASN A 76 -0.16 12.15 -11.83
CA ASN A 76 -0.76 10.88 -12.22
C ASN A 76 -0.43 9.73 -11.24
N VAL A 77 -0.43 10.00 -9.93
CA VAL A 77 -0.17 8.98 -8.90
C VAL A 77 -1.46 8.63 -8.17
N ARG A 78 -1.76 7.33 -8.03
CA ARG A 78 -3.02 6.85 -7.45
C ARG A 78 -2.88 6.15 -6.10
N SER A 79 -1.70 5.62 -5.79
CA SER A 79 -1.38 4.95 -4.53
C SER A 79 0.10 5.16 -4.19
N VAL A 80 0.43 5.22 -2.92
CA VAL A 80 1.81 5.44 -2.43
C VAL A 80 2.03 4.75 -1.09
N GLU A 81 3.21 4.14 -0.93
CA GLU A 81 3.67 3.61 0.35
C GLU A 81 5.15 3.90 0.61
N PHE A 82 5.48 4.20 1.87
CA PHE A 82 6.89 4.32 2.29
C PHE A 82 7.53 2.94 2.36
N THR A 83 8.77 2.85 1.91
CA THR A 83 9.58 1.62 1.95
C THR A 83 10.40 1.49 3.24
N GLY A 84 10.40 2.52 4.08
CA GLY A 84 11.25 2.60 5.28
C GLY A 84 12.74 2.87 5.00
N HIS A 85 13.12 3.10 3.73
CA HIS A 85 14.48 3.51 3.38
C HIS A 85 14.65 5.02 3.49
N GLY A 86 15.80 5.44 4.05
CA GLY A 86 16.13 6.85 4.25
C GLY A 86 15.39 7.53 5.40
N ASN A 87 15.42 8.86 5.38
CA ASN A 87 14.83 9.72 6.41
C ASN A 87 14.56 11.13 5.84
N GLY A 88 13.88 11.98 6.59
CA GLY A 88 13.54 13.34 6.13
C GLY A 88 14.72 14.25 5.81
N GLN A 89 15.93 13.94 6.30
CA GLN A 89 17.15 14.72 6.05
C GLN A 89 17.86 14.30 4.76
N SER A 90 18.03 12.99 4.53
CA SER A 90 18.77 12.46 3.38
C SER A 90 17.90 12.11 2.17
N GLY A 91 16.58 12.25 2.31
CA GLY A 91 15.59 11.76 1.35
C GLY A 91 14.98 10.43 1.77
N VAL A 92 13.81 10.14 1.22
CA VAL A 92 12.94 8.99 1.56
C VAL A 92 12.67 8.14 0.31
N GLY A 93 12.57 6.83 0.51
CA GLY A 93 12.14 5.89 -0.53
C GLY A 93 10.65 5.61 -0.46
N VAL A 94 9.93 5.74 -1.57
CA VAL A 94 8.52 5.35 -1.69
C VAL A 94 8.28 4.47 -2.91
N LEU A 95 7.27 3.61 -2.84
CA LEU A 95 6.66 2.99 -4.01
C LEU A 95 5.41 3.79 -4.38
N ALA A 96 5.27 4.12 -5.65
CA ALA A 96 4.13 4.86 -6.18
C ALA A 96 3.50 4.11 -7.35
N VAL A 97 2.17 4.05 -7.36
CA VAL A 97 1.40 3.56 -8.49
C VAL A 97 1.01 4.73 -9.38
N GLN A 98 1.42 4.68 -10.64
CA GLN A 98 1.13 5.70 -11.64
C GLN A 98 0.04 5.25 -12.61
N MET A 99 -0.72 6.23 -13.08
CA MET A 99 -1.78 6.06 -14.06
C MET A 99 -1.20 6.05 -15.48
N HIS A 100 -1.71 5.15 -16.32
CA HIS A 100 -1.45 5.15 -17.74
C HIS A 100 -1.96 6.45 -18.38
N ARG A 101 -1.15 7.07 -19.24
CA ARG A 101 -1.42 8.42 -19.79
C ARG A 101 -2.72 8.52 -20.59
N GLU A 102 -3.05 7.49 -21.35
CA GLU A 102 -4.24 7.48 -22.21
C GLU A 102 -5.48 6.91 -21.50
N THR A 103 -5.37 5.69 -20.95
CA THR A 103 -6.50 4.98 -20.35
C THR A 103 -6.84 5.43 -18.92
N ARG A 104 -5.99 6.23 -18.27
CA ARG A 104 -6.11 6.63 -16.86
C ARG A 104 -6.27 5.44 -15.91
N ARG A 105 -5.70 4.28 -16.25
CA ARG A 105 -5.70 3.08 -15.39
C ARG A 105 -4.46 3.06 -14.51
N ALA A 106 -4.59 2.69 -13.24
CA ALA A 106 -3.45 2.43 -12.37
C ALA A 106 -2.69 1.19 -12.87
N SER A 107 -1.57 1.37 -13.58
CA SER A 107 -0.96 0.30 -14.39
C SER A 107 0.52 0.07 -14.12
N ARG A 108 1.21 1.02 -13.46
CA ARG A 108 2.65 0.97 -13.25
C ARG A 108 3.03 1.24 -11.81
N VAL A 109 3.98 0.49 -11.27
CA VAL A 109 4.65 0.74 -10.00
C VAL A 109 6.09 1.18 -10.23
N SER A 110 6.44 2.32 -9.65
CA SER A 110 7.79 2.85 -9.64
C SER A 110 8.30 3.00 -8.20
N TYR A 111 9.60 2.79 -8.02
CA TYR A 111 10.32 3.25 -6.83
C TYR A 111 10.80 4.68 -7.04
N LEU A 112 10.57 5.52 -6.05
CA LEU A 112 10.95 6.92 -6.06
C LEU A 112 11.87 7.18 -4.87
N CYS A 113 13.07 7.69 -5.15
CA CYS A 113 13.92 8.33 -4.16
C CYS A 113 13.61 9.83 -4.17
N VAL A 114 13.02 10.33 -3.08
CA VAL A 114 12.51 11.71 -2.99
C VAL A 114 13.32 12.50 -1.96
N GLY A 115 13.89 13.62 -2.40
CA GLY A 115 14.49 14.63 -1.54
C GLY A 115 13.73 15.96 -1.60
N ALA A 116 14.29 17.01 -0.99
CA ALA A 116 13.63 18.32 -0.90
C ALA A 116 13.32 18.97 -2.27
N SER A 117 14.14 18.70 -3.28
CA SER A 117 14.05 19.33 -4.61
C SER A 117 14.37 18.38 -5.77
N HIS A 118 14.47 17.08 -5.51
CA HIS A 118 14.81 16.09 -6.53
C HIS A 118 13.99 14.81 -6.34
N VAL A 119 13.76 14.12 -7.44
CA VAL A 119 13.17 12.78 -7.49
C VAL A 119 13.98 11.95 -8.48
N GLU A 120 14.43 10.79 -8.04
CA GLU A 120 14.94 9.76 -8.93
C GLU A 120 13.91 8.64 -9.00
N GLU A 121 13.54 8.24 -10.21
CA GLU A 121 12.49 7.25 -10.47
C GLU A 121 13.09 5.99 -11.10
N THR A 122 12.70 4.83 -10.61
CA THR A 122 12.99 3.51 -11.20
C THR A 122 11.69 2.74 -11.37
N GLU A 123 11.32 2.45 -12.61
CA GLU A 123 10.17 1.59 -12.92
C GLU A 123 10.47 0.16 -12.45
N LEU A 124 9.52 -0.46 -11.75
CA LEU A 124 9.69 -1.79 -11.19
C LEU A 124 8.75 -2.82 -11.81
N TRP A 125 7.51 -2.42 -12.10
CA TRP A 125 6.49 -3.33 -12.63
C TRP A 125 5.41 -2.56 -13.39
N GLU A 126 5.02 -3.08 -14.54
CA GLU A 126 3.82 -2.68 -15.27
C GLU A 126 2.94 -3.91 -15.50
N ASP A 127 1.62 -3.75 -15.38
CA ASP A 127 0.63 -4.76 -15.76
C ASP A 127 -0.17 -4.23 -16.96
N ASP A 128 0.01 -4.90 -18.10
CA ASP A 128 -0.59 -4.54 -19.40
C ASP A 128 -2.03 -5.03 -19.56
N ASN A 129 -2.54 -5.84 -18.62
CA ASN A 129 -3.92 -6.28 -18.64
C ASN A 129 -4.87 -5.08 -18.43
N ALA A 130 -5.68 -4.79 -19.44
CA ALA A 130 -6.61 -3.66 -19.42
C ALA A 130 -7.66 -3.72 -18.30
N ALA A 131 -7.94 -4.90 -17.75
CA ALA A 131 -8.86 -5.09 -16.63
C ALA A 131 -8.19 -5.00 -15.25
N ALA A 132 -6.86 -4.93 -15.20
CA ALA A 132 -6.10 -4.93 -13.96
C ALA A 132 -5.95 -3.53 -13.36
N TYR A 133 -6.13 -3.42 -12.06
CA TYR A 133 -5.90 -2.21 -11.30
C TYR A 133 -4.76 -2.45 -10.30
N LEU A 134 -3.71 -1.61 -10.37
CA LEU A 134 -2.57 -1.69 -9.48
C LEU A 134 -2.77 -0.86 -8.22
N GLU A 135 -2.33 -1.41 -7.08
CA GLU A 135 -2.25 -0.71 -5.80
C GLU A 135 -1.01 -1.15 -5.01
N VAL A 136 -0.56 -0.33 -4.07
CA VAL A 136 0.49 -0.68 -3.11
C VAL A 136 0.00 -0.56 -1.68
N PHE A 137 0.37 -1.53 -0.84
CA PHE A 137 0.02 -1.57 0.57
C PHE A 137 1.22 -2.03 1.39
N ARG A 138 1.49 -1.37 2.52
CA ARG A 138 2.58 -1.78 3.41
C ARG A 138 2.07 -2.77 4.45
N THR A 139 2.80 -3.85 4.67
CA THR A 139 2.47 -4.82 5.72
C THR A 139 2.46 -4.16 7.09
N LYS A 140 1.60 -4.61 8.00
CA LYS A 140 1.44 -3.99 9.33
C LYS A 140 2.72 -4.04 10.16
N ASN A 141 3.51 -5.10 10.00
CA ASN A 141 4.84 -5.22 10.61
C ASN A 141 5.96 -4.49 9.84
N ARG A 142 5.60 -3.73 8.79
CA ARG A 142 6.47 -2.84 8.01
C ARG A 142 7.63 -3.52 7.28
N ARG A 143 7.65 -4.85 7.22
CA ARG A 143 8.68 -5.67 6.57
C ARG A 143 8.60 -5.67 5.05
N PHE A 144 7.41 -5.46 4.49
CA PHE A 144 7.19 -5.50 3.04
C PHE A 144 6.24 -4.39 2.59
N VAL A 145 6.37 -3.99 1.34
CA VAL A 145 5.27 -3.40 0.57
C VAL A 145 4.80 -4.44 -0.43
N LEU A 146 3.50 -4.67 -0.45
CA LEU A 146 2.80 -5.53 -1.39
C LEU A 146 2.36 -4.68 -2.58
N LEU A 147 2.63 -5.16 -3.79
CA LEU A 147 2.18 -4.59 -5.05
C LEU A 147 1.06 -5.50 -5.55
N SER A 148 -0.16 -5.01 -5.55
CA SER A 148 -1.35 -5.77 -5.92
C SER A 148 -1.77 -5.44 -7.34
N SER A 149 -2.14 -6.46 -8.11
CA SER A 149 -2.80 -6.33 -9.41
C SER A 149 -4.10 -7.15 -9.43
N ASN A 150 -5.23 -6.45 -9.34
CA ASN A 150 -6.53 -7.09 -9.25
C ASN A 150 -7.36 -6.81 -10.50
N THR A 151 -8.00 -7.86 -11.03
CA THR A 151 -9.18 -7.75 -11.89
C THR A 151 -10.43 -8.08 -11.06
N LYS A 152 -11.61 -8.10 -11.67
CA LYS A 152 -12.83 -8.58 -11.01
C LYS A 152 -12.85 -10.08 -10.69
N GLU A 153 -11.88 -10.84 -11.22
CA GLU A 153 -11.90 -12.32 -11.18
C GLU A 153 -10.57 -12.92 -10.75
N THR A 154 -9.49 -12.13 -10.69
CA THR A 154 -8.14 -12.64 -10.42
C THR A 154 -7.27 -11.63 -9.70
N SER A 155 -6.34 -12.12 -8.88
CA SER A 155 -5.30 -11.31 -8.21
C SER A 155 -3.89 -11.79 -8.56
N GLU A 156 -2.92 -10.88 -8.58
CA GLU A 156 -1.48 -11.17 -8.48
C GLU A 156 -0.86 -10.21 -7.47
N LEU A 157 -0.15 -10.73 -6.47
CA LEU A 157 0.66 -9.96 -5.55
C LEU A 157 2.14 -10.17 -5.86
N ARG A 158 2.87 -9.07 -5.81
CA ARG A 158 4.34 -9.04 -5.71
C ARG A 158 4.73 -8.32 -4.44
N VAL A 159 5.96 -8.51 -3.99
CA VAL A 159 6.44 -7.94 -2.74
C VAL A 159 7.81 -7.31 -2.92
N VAL A 160 8.04 -6.23 -2.18
CA VAL A 160 9.34 -5.58 -2.03
C VAL A 160 9.67 -5.56 -0.55
N ARG A 161 10.84 -6.09 -0.18
CA ARG A 161 11.36 -6.01 1.19
C ARG A 161 11.63 -4.55 1.56
N CYS A 162 11.25 -4.18 2.78
CA CYS A 162 11.44 -2.85 3.35
C CYS A 162 12.56 -2.84 4.40
N GLY A 163 13.05 -1.66 4.74
CA GLY A 163 13.79 -1.44 5.99
C GLY A 163 15.27 -1.85 5.97
N THR A 164 16.02 -1.42 4.95
CA THR A 164 17.50 -1.36 5.06
C THR A 164 17.91 0.04 5.54
N SER A 165 18.96 0.12 6.36
CA SER A 165 19.54 1.39 6.82
C SER A 165 20.27 2.18 5.72
N GLU A 166 20.11 1.77 4.46
CA GLU A 166 20.79 2.35 3.32
C GLU A 166 20.07 3.63 2.85
N ALA A 167 20.85 4.51 2.22
CA ALA A 167 20.29 5.71 1.59
C ALA A 167 19.37 5.29 0.42
N PRO A 168 18.19 5.92 0.24
CA PRO A 168 17.22 5.52 -0.80
C PRO A 168 17.81 5.45 -2.21
N ALA A 169 18.66 6.41 -2.58
CA ALA A 169 19.31 6.46 -3.90
C ALA A 169 20.24 5.27 -4.19
N LYS A 170 20.62 4.48 -3.18
CA LYS A 170 21.45 3.28 -3.35
C LYS A 170 20.62 2.00 -3.48
N ILE A 171 19.32 2.07 -3.19
CA ILE A 171 18.43 0.92 -3.22
C ILE A 171 18.11 0.58 -4.67
N ARG A 172 18.19 -0.71 -4.99
CA ARG A 172 17.57 -1.28 -6.19
C ARG A 172 16.54 -2.30 -5.71
N PRO A 173 15.25 -1.90 -5.58
CA PRO A 173 14.25 -2.81 -5.04
C PRO A 173 14.14 -4.07 -5.87
N VAL A 174 14.22 -5.22 -5.20
CA VAL A 174 13.93 -6.51 -5.82
C VAL A 174 12.44 -6.78 -5.65
N VAL A 175 11.75 -7.02 -6.77
CA VAL A 175 10.34 -7.39 -6.79
C VAL A 175 10.23 -8.90 -6.87
N ASN A 176 9.77 -9.53 -5.80
CA ASN A 176 9.50 -10.96 -5.75
C ASN A 176 8.01 -11.20 -6.03
N LYS A 177 7.67 -12.16 -6.88
CA LYS A 177 6.28 -12.57 -7.07
C LYS A 177 5.87 -13.48 -5.90
N LEU A 178 4.71 -13.23 -5.29
CA LEU A 178 4.23 -14.05 -4.18
C LEU A 178 3.59 -15.35 -4.68
N LEU A 179 2.61 -15.24 -5.58
CA LEU A 179 1.96 -16.37 -6.25
C LEU A 179 1.58 -15.98 -7.68
N ASN A 180 1.62 -16.93 -8.62
CA ASN A 180 1.17 -16.69 -9.99
C ASN A 180 -0.32 -16.43 -10.06
N ARG A 181 -0.73 -15.46 -10.90
CA ARG A 181 -2.14 -15.26 -11.27
C ARG A 181 -2.74 -16.59 -11.74
N LYS A 182 -3.94 -16.89 -11.25
CA LYS A 182 -4.71 -18.08 -11.61
C LYS A 182 -6.15 -17.67 -11.89
N GLU A 183 -6.72 -18.20 -12.97
CA GLU A 183 -8.08 -17.88 -13.41
C GLU A 183 -9.12 -18.17 -12.32
N GLY A 184 -10.05 -17.24 -12.12
CA GLY A 184 -11.07 -17.30 -11.06
C GLY A 184 -10.52 -17.30 -9.62
N VAL A 185 -9.24 -16.98 -9.42
CA VAL A 185 -8.61 -16.98 -8.09
C VAL A 185 -8.21 -15.59 -7.65
N GLU A 186 -8.83 -15.16 -6.56
CA GLU A 186 -8.59 -13.91 -5.87
C GLU A 186 -7.84 -14.18 -4.57
N TYR A 187 -6.97 -13.24 -4.21
CA TYR A 187 -6.29 -13.27 -2.93
C TYR A 187 -5.71 -11.91 -2.53
N PHE A 188 -5.61 -11.72 -1.23
CA PHE A 188 -4.77 -10.71 -0.60
C PHE A 188 -3.87 -11.38 0.43
N ALA A 189 -2.84 -10.67 0.89
CA ALA A 189 -1.89 -11.20 1.84
C ALA A 189 -1.49 -10.13 2.87
N GLU A 190 -1.06 -10.59 4.03
CA GLU A 190 -0.43 -9.78 5.06
C GLU A 190 0.73 -10.58 5.66
N HIS A 191 1.70 -9.94 6.31
CA HIS A 191 2.92 -10.61 6.77
C HIS A 191 3.10 -10.50 8.28
N ARG A 192 3.39 -11.63 8.94
CA ARG A 192 3.73 -11.70 10.36
C ARG A 192 4.72 -12.83 10.60
N GLU A 193 5.79 -12.53 11.35
CA GLU A 193 6.73 -13.51 11.90
C GLU A 193 7.23 -14.57 10.90
N GLY A 194 7.66 -14.13 9.71
CA GLY A 194 8.26 -15.02 8.70
C GLY A 194 7.26 -15.73 7.80
N PHE A 195 5.96 -15.43 7.93
CA PHE A 195 4.92 -15.99 7.07
C PHE A 195 4.05 -14.90 6.45
N PHE A 196 3.69 -15.13 5.19
CA PHE A 196 2.57 -14.47 4.55
C PHE A 196 1.29 -15.25 4.86
N TYR A 197 0.30 -14.54 5.40
CA TYR A 197 -1.05 -15.03 5.60
C TYR A 197 -1.85 -14.68 4.34
N VAL A 198 -2.05 -15.67 3.50
CA VAL A 198 -2.72 -15.54 2.21
C VAL A 198 -4.20 -15.89 2.40
N VAL A 199 -5.08 -14.91 2.23
CA VAL A 199 -6.53 -15.13 2.24
C VAL A 199 -6.98 -15.29 0.80
N SER A 200 -7.45 -16.49 0.43
CA SER A 200 -7.71 -16.82 -0.96
C SER A 200 -8.89 -17.77 -1.16
N ASN A 201 -9.57 -17.61 -2.29
CA ASN A 201 -10.64 -18.49 -2.73
C ASN A 201 -10.16 -19.75 -3.50
N HIS A 202 -8.85 -19.97 -3.65
CA HIS A 202 -8.29 -20.96 -4.59
C HIS A 202 -8.73 -22.43 -4.41
N GLN A 203 -9.19 -22.80 -3.21
CA GLN A 203 -9.80 -24.10 -2.86
C GLN A 203 -11.23 -23.98 -2.31
N ARG A 204 -11.70 -22.77 -1.99
CA ARG A 204 -13.02 -22.51 -1.37
C ARG A 204 -13.56 -21.15 -1.83
N PRO A 205 -14.76 -21.06 -2.43
CA PRO A 205 -15.31 -19.80 -2.93
C PRO A 205 -15.41 -18.69 -1.87
N ASP A 206 -15.73 -19.06 -0.63
CA ASP A 206 -15.89 -18.14 0.50
C ASP A 206 -14.58 -17.82 1.24
N PHE A 207 -13.44 -18.12 0.60
CA PHE A 207 -12.07 -17.91 1.08
C PHE A 207 -11.69 -18.74 2.32
N ALA A 208 -10.39 -18.98 2.45
CA ALA A 208 -9.75 -19.49 3.65
C ALA A 208 -8.36 -18.85 3.77
N VAL A 209 -7.71 -19.04 4.92
CA VAL A 209 -6.40 -18.47 5.21
C VAL A 209 -5.35 -19.54 5.14
N TYR A 210 -4.30 -19.26 4.40
CA TYR A 210 -3.17 -20.13 4.16
C TYR A 210 -1.87 -19.45 4.55
N LEU A 211 -0.82 -20.22 4.77
CA LEU A 211 0.53 -19.74 5.05
C LEU A 211 1.44 -20.00 3.86
N LEU A 212 2.30 -19.03 3.60
CA LEU A 212 3.45 -19.13 2.74
C LEU A 212 4.67 -18.63 3.51
N SER A 213 5.74 -19.42 3.59
CA SER A 213 6.96 -19.00 4.28
C SER A 213 7.67 -17.89 3.50
N GLU A 214 8.20 -16.89 4.21
CA GLU A 214 9.02 -15.83 3.62
C GLU A 214 10.26 -16.39 2.91
N ASP A 215 10.80 -17.51 3.40
CA ASP A 215 11.99 -18.15 2.82
C ASP A 215 11.74 -18.69 1.40
N GLN A 216 10.47 -18.83 1.01
CA GLN A 216 10.08 -19.29 -0.31
C GLN A 216 9.92 -18.15 -1.32
N LEU A 217 10.16 -16.88 -0.96
CA LEU A 217 9.99 -15.74 -1.88
C LEU A 217 10.89 -15.75 -3.11
N ASP A 218 12.05 -16.41 -3.03
CA ASP A 218 12.99 -16.53 -4.15
C ASP A 218 12.70 -17.76 -5.01
N GLU A 219 11.78 -18.63 -4.56
CA GLU A 219 11.21 -19.72 -5.33
C GLU A 219 9.85 -19.27 -5.88
N VAL A 220 9.52 -19.60 -7.12
CA VAL A 220 8.16 -19.29 -7.61
C VAL A 220 7.19 -20.22 -6.90
N ALA A 221 6.64 -19.75 -5.77
CA ALA A 221 5.72 -20.54 -4.97
C ALA A 221 4.47 -20.88 -5.80
N GLY A 222 4.13 -22.16 -5.81
CA GLY A 222 2.92 -22.65 -6.46
C GLY A 222 1.76 -22.67 -5.49
N TRP A 223 0.54 -22.46 -5.99
CA TRP A 223 -0.70 -22.66 -5.23
C TRP A 223 -0.76 -23.95 -4.39
N PRO A 224 -0.23 -25.11 -4.84
CA PRO A 224 -0.24 -26.34 -4.05
C PRO A 224 0.68 -26.35 -2.81
N GLN A 225 1.59 -25.38 -2.68
CA GLN A 225 2.56 -25.31 -1.57
C GLN A 225 2.00 -24.55 -0.35
N LEU A 226 0.83 -23.93 -0.48
CA LEU A 226 0.18 -23.19 0.59
C LEU A 226 -0.33 -24.14 1.68
N GLU A 227 0.08 -23.89 2.92
CA GLU A 227 -0.41 -24.63 4.09
C GLU A 227 -1.73 -24.03 4.58
N LEU A 228 -2.78 -24.83 4.76
CA LEU A 228 -4.04 -24.34 5.32
C LEU A 228 -3.83 -23.99 6.80
N PHE A 229 -4.01 -22.72 7.15
CA PHE A 229 -3.91 -22.23 8.52
C PHE A 229 -5.27 -22.17 9.20
N PHE A 230 -6.24 -21.53 8.54
CA PHE A 230 -7.56 -21.35 9.12
C PHE A 230 -8.65 -21.40 8.07
N ARG A 231 -9.72 -22.12 8.39
CA ARG A 231 -10.95 -22.15 7.60
C ARG A 231 -12.10 -21.63 8.48
N PRO A 232 -12.71 -20.48 8.13
CA PRO A 232 -13.92 -20.03 8.78
C PRO A 232 -14.98 -21.14 8.78
N GLN A 233 -15.59 -21.36 9.94
CA GLN A 233 -16.74 -22.25 10.06
C GLN A 233 -18.01 -21.54 9.59
N GLY A 234 -19.02 -22.30 9.18
CA GLY A 234 -20.29 -21.73 8.71
C GLY A 234 -20.24 -21.17 7.29
N GLY A 235 -21.14 -20.21 7.02
CA GLY A 235 -21.33 -19.60 5.71
C GLY A 235 -20.62 -18.25 5.57
N LEU A 236 -19.54 -18.00 6.31
CA LEU A 236 -18.80 -16.74 6.24
C LEU A 236 -18.11 -16.61 4.88
N HIS A 237 -18.56 -15.63 4.11
CA HIS A 237 -17.91 -15.11 2.92
C HIS A 237 -16.97 -13.98 3.33
N VAL A 238 -15.66 -14.24 3.34
CA VAL A 238 -14.65 -13.26 3.77
C VAL A 238 -14.49 -12.19 2.70
N THR A 239 -14.48 -10.93 3.14
CA THR A 239 -14.29 -9.75 2.27
C THR A 239 -13.04 -8.96 2.61
N ASP A 240 -12.50 -9.08 3.83
CA ASP A 240 -11.30 -8.35 4.26
C ASP A 240 -10.60 -9.03 5.45
N VAL A 241 -9.36 -8.63 5.74
CA VAL A 241 -8.54 -9.11 6.87
C VAL A 241 -7.75 -8.02 7.55
N ASP A 242 -7.58 -8.15 8.87
CA ASP A 242 -6.50 -7.49 9.62
C ASP A 242 -5.62 -8.54 10.30
N LEU A 243 -4.30 -8.38 10.21
CA LEU A 243 -3.33 -9.21 10.95
C LEU A 243 -2.65 -8.37 12.03
N LEU A 244 -3.06 -8.56 13.28
CA LEU A 244 -2.45 -7.91 14.43
C LEU A 244 -1.25 -8.73 14.95
N ALA A 245 -0.56 -8.21 15.96
CA ALA A 245 0.60 -8.87 16.55
C ALA A 245 0.26 -10.28 17.08
N ASP A 246 -0.95 -10.46 17.61
CA ASP A 246 -1.40 -11.66 18.30
C ASP A 246 -2.67 -12.29 17.72
N SER A 247 -3.42 -11.59 16.86
CA SER A 247 -4.68 -12.10 16.29
C SER A 247 -4.82 -11.87 14.79
N LEU A 248 -5.55 -12.76 14.12
CA LEU A 248 -6.06 -12.57 12.76
C LEU A 248 -7.55 -12.24 12.84
N VAL A 249 -7.98 -11.15 12.21
CA VAL A 249 -9.37 -10.71 12.18
C VAL A 249 -9.89 -10.80 10.75
N LEU A 250 -10.94 -11.59 10.53
CA LEU A 250 -11.60 -11.73 9.24
C LEU A 250 -12.93 -10.97 9.28
N TYR A 251 -13.15 -10.13 8.29
CA TYR A 251 -14.41 -9.43 8.06
C TYR A 251 -15.14 -10.09 6.90
N GLY A 252 -16.46 -10.18 7.01
CA GLY A 252 -17.25 -10.77 5.94
C GLY A 252 -18.73 -10.75 6.21
N ASN A 253 -19.45 -11.56 5.45
CA ASN A 253 -20.89 -11.70 5.58
C ASN A 253 -21.28 -13.16 5.78
N GLU A 254 -22.26 -13.41 6.64
CA GLU A 254 -22.90 -14.71 6.80
C GLU A 254 -24.41 -14.50 6.81
N ALA A 255 -25.14 -15.24 5.98
CA ALA A 255 -26.58 -15.07 5.78
C ALA A 255 -26.98 -13.60 5.53
N ALA A 256 -26.19 -12.91 4.67
CA ALA A 256 -26.35 -11.50 4.33
C ALA A 256 -26.21 -10.49 5.50
N ALA A 257 -25.63 -10.92 6.63
CA ALA A 257 -25.34 -10.04 7.75
C ALA A 257 -23.82 -9.91 7.97
N PRO A 258 -23.31 -8.71 8.29
CA PRO A 258 -21.89 -8.53 8.62
C PRO A 258 -21.45 -9.37 9.81
N ARG A 259 -20.25 -9.94 9.73
CA ARG A 259 -19.62 -10.77 10.75
C ARG A 259 -18.13 -10.44 10.87
N ILE A 260 -17.63 -10.60 12.09
CA ILE A 260 -16.22 -10.53 12.42
C ILE A 260 -15.85 -11.88 13.05
N CYS A 261 -14.78 -12.49 12.56
CA CYS A 261 -14.20 -13.72 13.10
C CYS A 261 -12.77 -13.42 13.54
N VAL A 262 -12.45 -13.70 14.81
CA VAL A 262 -11.12 -13.50 15.38
C VAL A 262 -10.50 -14.88 15.64
N VAL A 263 -9.26 -15.06 15.19
CA VAL A 263 -8.47 -16.30 15.28
C VAL A 263 -7.18 -16.04 16.04
#